data_AF-A0A4Q5WRX1-F1
#
_entry.id   AF-A0A4Q5WRX1-F1
#
_cell.length_a   1.000
_cell.length_b   1.000
_cell.length_c   1.000
_cell.angle_alpha   90.00
_cell.angle_beta   90.00
_cell.angle_gamma   90.00
#
_symmetry.space_group_name_H-M   'P 1'
#
loop_
_entity.id
_entity.type
_entity.pdbx_description
1 polymer ?
#
loop_
_entity_poly.entity_id
_entity_poly.type
_entity_poly.pdbx_seq_one_letter_code
_entity_poly.pdbx_strand_id
1 'polypeptide(L)'
;RAGEMLAQIPELIAAADRGDAQAVERGLEICNRVWDDVNAIFDRMPERCDPYIYFHRVRPYIHGWKDNPALAAGLIYKGVAETGGKPQSFRGQTGSQSTIVPSMDALLQVGHAADPLRTFLDELHIYRPPAHRTFVDEVRTRSHLREFVVKSGSPVLKELYNTCVRSLARFRTRHLEYAASYIAKQHKDSAGNDTDVGTGGTPFMKYLKKHRDEAEQHLLP
;
A
#
# COMPACT_ATOMS: atom_id res chain seq x y z
N ARG A 1 4.59 -12.48 8.22
CA ARG A 1 3.34 -13.18 7.81
C ARG A 1 3.00 -12.90 6.35
N ALA A 2 2.92 -11.64 5.90
CA ALA A 2 2.60 -11.28 4.52
C ALA A 2 3.43 -11.95 3.39
N GLY A 3 4.64 -12.45 3.67
CA GLY A 3 5.43 -13.21 2.69
C GLY A 3 4.74 -14.49 2.19
N GLU A 4 3.97 -15.17 3.04
CA GLU A 4 3.18 -16.35 2.66
C GLU A 4 2.09 -15.96 1.64
N MET A 5 1.41 -14.85 1.88
CA MET A 5 0.41 -14.30 0.95
C MET A 5 1.05 -13.88 -0.39
N LEU A 6 2.23 -13.27 -0.38
CA LEU A 6 2.96 -12.94 -1.61
C LEU A 6 3.37 -14.20 -2.39
N ALA A 7 3.75 -15.28 -1.71
CA ALA A 7 4.09 -16.55 -2.35
C ALA A 7 2.88 -17.26 -2.97
N GLN A 8 1.66 -17.02 -2.47
CA GLN A 8 0.43 -17.58 -3.04
C GLN A 8 -0.01 -16.91 -4.34
N ILE A 9 0.40 -15.66 -4.60
CA ILE A 9 -0.02 -14.90 -5.77
C ILE A 9 0.24 -15.62 -7.10
N PRO A 10 1.47 -16.09 -7.42
CA PRO A 10 1.70 -16.80 -8.68
C PRO A 10 0.91 -18.12 -8.78
N GLU A 11 0.73 -18.83 -7.66
CA GLU A 11 -0.05 -20.08 -7.62
C GLU A 11 -1.53 -19.84 -7.88
N LEU A 12 -2.10 -18.77 -7.32
CA LEU A 12 -3.48 -18.35 -7.56
C LEU A 12 -3.72 -17.98 -9.02
N ILE A 13 -2.80 -17.22 -9.63
CA ILE A 13 -2.87 -16.86 -11.05
C ILE A 13 -2.81 -18.12 -11.90
N ALA A 14 -1.85 -19.01 -11.64
CA ALA A 14 -1.67 -20.24 -12.41
C ALA A 14 -2.84 -21.22 -12.23
N ALA A 15 -3.46 -21.27 -11.05
CA ALA A 15 -4.66 -22.06 -10.80
C ALA A 15 -5.87 -21.53 -11.58
N ALA A 16 -6.06 -20.21 -11.59
CA ALA A 16 -7.10 -19.55 -12.39
C ALA A 16 -6.88 -19.79 -13.89
N ASP A 17 -5.64 -19.67 -14.38
CA ASP A 17 -5.26 -19.97 -15.78
C ASP A 17 -5.67 -21.40 -16.20
N ARG A 18 -5.54 -22.37 -15.28
CA ARG A 18 -5.88 -23.79 -15.51
C ARG A 18 -7.36 -24.13 -15.25
N GLY A 19 -8.15 -23.19 -14.74
CA GLY A 19 -9.52 -23.46 -14.30
C GLY A 19 -9.64 -24.30 -13.02
N ASP A 20 -8.58 -24.41 -12.22
CA ASP A 20 -8.54 -25.23 -11.01
C ASP A 20 -9.18 -24.51 -9.81
N ALA A 21 -10.52 -24.59 -9.73
CA ALA A 21 -11.30 -23.94 -8.68
C ALA A 21 -10.86 -24.36 -7.27
N GLN A 22 -10.51 -25.63 -7.05
CA GLN A 22 -10.11 -26.10 -5.72
C GLN A 22 -8.75 -25.53 -5.29
N ALA A 23 -7.80 -25.38 -6.23
CA ALA A 23 -6.54 -24.72 -5.93
C ALA A 23 -6.73 -23.23 -5.64
N VAL A 24 -7.65 -22.56 -6.34
CA VAL A 24 -8.01 -21.16 -6.05
C VAL A 24 -8.64 -21.03 -4.66
N GLU A 25 -9.57 -21.93 -4.29
CA GLU A 25 -10.17 -21.95 -2.95
C GLU A 25 -9.09 -22.06 -1.87
N ARG A 26 -8.21 -23.06 -1.94
CA ARG A 26 -7.11 -23.23 -0.97
C ARG A 26 -6.18 -22.02 -0.91
N GLY A 27 -5.83 -21.43 -2.04
CA GLY A 27 -4.97 -20.24 -2.09
C GLY A 27 -5.63 -19.02 -1.43
N LEU A 28 -6.93 -18.82 -1.63
CA LEU A 28 -7.69 -17.73 -1.01
C LEU A 28 -7.88 -17.95 0.50
N GLU A 29 -8.08 -19.19 0.95
CA GLU A 29 -8.11 -19.53 2.39
C GLU A 29 -6.80 -19.16 3.09
N ILE A 30 -5.67 -19.46 2.46
CA ILE A 30 -4.34 -19.07 2.95
C ILE A 30 -4.25 -17.54 3.02
N CYS A 31 -4.67 -16.83 1.96
CA CYS A 31 -4.66 -15.37 1.95
C CYS A 31 -5.53 -14.77 3.07
N ASN A 32 -6.73 -15.31 3.31
CA ASN A 32 -7.62 -14.86 4.38
C ASN A 32 -6.97 -15.00 5.76
N ARG A 33 -6.41 -16.18 6.06
CA ARG A 33 -5.69 -16.40 7.32
C ARG A 33 -4.51 -15.44 7.50
N VAL A 34 -3.74 -15.20 6.44
CA VAL A 34 -2.59 -14.27 6.50
C VAL A 34 -3.06 -12.83 6.67
N TRP A 35 -4.19 -12.45 6.09
CA TRP A 35 -4.80 -11.14 6.28
C TRP A 35 -5.26 -10.92 7.72
N ASP A 36 -5.83 -11.94 8.37
CA ASP A 36 -6.18 -11.88 9.79
C ASP A 36 -4.94 -11.63 10.64
N ASP A 37 -3.87 -12.38 10.39
CA ASP A 37 -2.57 -12.19 11.05
C ASP A 37 -2.01 -10.77 10.84
N VAL A 38 -2.03 -10.27 9.59
CA VAL A 38 -1.52 -8.93 9.25
C VAL A 38 -2.31 -7.85 9.97
N ASN A 39 -3.63 -7.92 9.96
CA ASN A 39 -4.47 -6.94 10.65
C ASN A 39 -4.30 -7.02 12.18
N ALA A 40 -4.25 -8.24 12.76
CA ALA A 40 -4.01 -8.43 14.18
C ALA A 40 -2.65 -7.88 14.63
N ILE A 41 -1.59 -8.07 13.82
CA ILE A 41 -0.28 -7.46 14.08
C ILE A 41 -0.36 -5.94 13.98
N PHE A 42 -1.07 -5.41 12.99
CA PHE A 42 -1.16 -3.97 12.79
C PHE A 42 -1.89 -3.28 13.95
N ASP A 43 -2.92 -3.92 14.50
CA ASP A 43 -3.66 -3.43 15.67
C ASP A 43 -2.79 -3.23 16.92
N ARG A 44 -1.65 -3.91 17.00
CA ARG A 44 -0.69 -3.84 18.10
C ARG A 44 0.32 -2.70 17.96
N MET A 45 0.31 -1.95 16.87
CA MET A 45 1.21 -0.81 16.66
C MET A 45 1.24 0.17 17.86
N PRO A 46 0.10 0.53 18.50
CA PRO A 46 0.08 1.43 19.64
C PRO A 46 0.77 0.89 20.91
N GLU A 47 1.01 -0.42 21.01
CA GLU A 47 1.72 -1.00 22.17
C GLU A 47 3.17 -0.49 22.27
N ARG A 48 3.77 -0.14 21.14
CA ARG A 48 5.21 0.19 21.02
C ARG A 48 5.51 1.43 20.18
N CYS A 49 4.48 2.10 19.66
CA CYS A 49 4.61 3.31 18.87
C CYS A 49 3.71 4.38 19.51
N ASP A 50 4.30 5.28 20.29
CA ASP A 50 3.55 6.40 20.84
C ASP A 50 3.32 7.49 19.75
N PRO A 51 2.10 8.03 19.59
CA PRO A 51 1.80 9.05 18.58
C PRO A 51 2.68 10.30 18.65
N TYR A 52 2.94 10.81 19.85
CA TYR A 52 3.76 12.00 20.05
C TYR A 52 5.22 11.71 19.71
N ILE A 53 5.77 10.59 20.19
CA ILE A 53 7.14 10.18 19.88
C ILE A 53 7.31 9.95 18.38
N TYR A 54 6.36 9.28 17.74
CA TYR A 54 6.38 9.08 16.30
C TYR A 54 6.43 10.42 15.56
N PHE A 55 5.50 11.33 15.86
CA PHE A 55 5.38 12.59 15.13
C PHE A 55 6.57 13.53 15.35
N HIS A 56 7.05 13.67 16.59
CA HIS A 56 8.09 14.65 16.92
C HIS A 56 9.52 14.11 16.83
N ARG A 57 9.73 12.80 17.01
CA ARG A 57 11.09 12.23 17.13
C ARG A 57 11.46 11.24 16.04
N VAL A 58 10.49 10.64 15.35
CA VAL A 58 10.76 9.67 14.26
C VAL A 58 10.49 10.31 12.91
N ARG A 59 9.27 10.84 12.73
CA ARG A 59 8.76 11.37 11.47
C ARG A 59 9.68 12.41 10.79
N PRO A 60 10.32 13.37 11.50
CA PRO A 60 11.20 14.34 10.87
C PRO A 60 12.35 13.72 10.07
N TYR A 61 12.88 12.58 10.52
CA TYR A 61 14.03 11.92 9.89
C TYR A 61 13.66 11.06 8.67
N ILE A 62 12.37 10.76 8.48
CA ILE A 62 11.87 9.97 7.36
C ILE A 62 11.16 10.82 6.30
N HIS A 63 11.06 12.13 6.52
CA HIS A 63 10.68 13.10 5.49
C HIS A 63 11.78 13.23 4.45
N GLY A 64 11.38 13.28 3.18
CA GLY A 64 12.30 13.55 2.08
C GLY A 64 12.50 15.04 1.87
N TRP A 65 13.14 15.36 0.75
CA TRP A 65 13.41 16.74 0.31
C TRP A 65 12.77 17.05 -1.04
N LYS A 66 11.89 16.17 -1.55
CA LYS A 66 10.91 16.52 -2.59
C LYS A 66 9.67 17.12 -1.94
N ASP A 67 9.27 18.30 -2.42
CA ASP A 67 8.11 19.06 -1.92
C ASP A 67 8.22 19.45 -0.42
N ASN A 68 9.42 19.46 0.16
CA ASN A 68 9.66 19.81 1.56
C ASN A 68 10.20 21.25 1.69
N PRO A 69 9.52 22.16 2.40
CA PRO A 69 9.95 23.55 2.53
C PRO A 69 11.30 23.73 3.25
N ALA A 70 11.70 22.80 4.13
CA ALA A 70 12.98 22.88 4.82
C ALA A 70 14.19 22.67 3.87
N LEU A 71 13.97 21.98 2.75
CA LEU A 71 14.96 21.72 1.71
C LEU A 71 14.33 21.95 0.33
N ALA A 72 13.74 23.13 0.12
CA ALA A 72 12.96 23.43 -1.09
C ALA A 72 13.74 23.27 -2.39
N ALA A 73 15.05 23.54 -2.37
CA ALA A 73 15.92 23.32 -3.51
C ALA A 73 16.28 21.84 -3.74
N GLY A 74 16.07 20.97 -2.75
CA GLY A 74 16.55 19.59 -2.71
C GLY A 74 17.87 19.45 -1.94
N LEU A 75 18.49 18.27 -2.03
CA LEU A 75 19.74 17.93 -1.32
C LEU A 75 20.92 17.76 -2.30
N ILE A 76 22.06 18.37 -2.00
CA ILE A 76 23.29 18.20 -2.78
C ILE A 76 24.03 16.95 -2.31
N TYR A 77 24.26 16.01 -3.22
CA TYR A 77 25.05 14.81 -2.97
C TYR A 77 26.51 15.04 -3.39
N LYS A 78 27.30 15.60 -2.46
CA LYS A 78 28.71 15.94 -2.74
C LYS A 78 29.49 14.69 -3.16
N GLY A 79 30.16 14.77 -4.30
CA GLY A 79 31.01 13.70 -4.83
C GLY A 79 30.27 12.64 -5.68
N VAL A 80 28.95 12.78 -5.87
CA VAL A 80 28.17 11.87 -6.74
C VAL A 80 28.08 12.45 -8.14
N ALA A 81 28.83 11.87 -9.07
CA ALA A 81 29.02 12.40 -10.43
C ALA A 81 27.70 12.54 -11.21
N GLU A 82 26.80 11.58 -11.05
CA GLU A 82 25.50 11.48 -11.73
C GLU A 82 24.58 12.65 -11.41
N THR A 83 24.78 13.28 -10.24
CA THR A 83 23.99 14.45 -9.83
C THR A 83 24.50 15.75 -10.46
N GLY A 84 25.71 15.76 -11.02
CA GLY A 84 26.33 16.95 -11.61
C GLY A 84 26.46 18.12 -10.62
N GLY A 85 26.53 17.85 -9.32
CA GLY A 85 26.55 18.88 -8.26
C GLY A 85 25.22 19.61 -8.07
N LYS A 86 24.15 19.20 -8.76
CA LYS A 86 22.82 19.80 -8.64
C LYS A 86 22.08 19.24 -7.44
N PRO A 87 21.27 20.05 -6.74
CA PRO A 87 20.32 19.56 -5.76
C PRO A 87 19.40 18.49 -6.35
N GLN A 88 19.22 17.38 -5.63
CA GLN A 88 18.34 16.29 -6.01
C GLN A 88 17.07 16.34 -5.17
N SER A 89 15.95 15.87 -5.73
CA SER A 89 14.63 15.93 -5.12
C SER A 89 14.06 14.52 -4.99
N PHE A 90 14.08 13.96 -3.77
CA PHE A 90 13.60 12.60 -3.50
C PHE A 90 12.52 12.61 -2.41
N ARG A 91 11.49 11.78 -2.60
CA ARG A 91 10.38 11.62 -1.64
C ARG A 91 10.85 10.88 -0.40
N GLY A 92 10.23 11.21 0.73
CA GLY A 92 10.47 10.50 1.99
C GLY A 92 9.86 9.09 1.98
N GLN A 93 10.03 8.41 3.11
CA GLN A 93 9.44 7.10 3.31
C GLN A 93 7.91 7.21 3.32
N THR A 94 7.21 6.22 2.79
CA THR A 94 5.76 6.09 2.97
C THR A 94 5.34 4.63 2.91
N GLY A 95 4.25 4.27 3.61
CA GLY A 95 3.66 2.94 3.54
C GLY A 95 3.33 2.50 2.11
N SER A 96 3.05 3.45 1.20
CA SER A 96 2.81 3.19 -0.22
C SER A 96 4.06 2.75 -0.99
N GLN A 97 5.25 2.69 -0.40
CA GLN A 97 6.44 2.05 -0.97
C GLN A 97 6.49 0.54 -0.65
N SER A 98 5.63 0.04 0.25
CA SER A 98 5.47 -1.40 0.49
C SER A 98 5.01 -2.12 -0.79
N THR A 99 5.42 -3.38 -0.93
CA THR A 99 5.02 -4.25 -2.05
C THR A 99 3.75 -5.05 -1.74
N ILE A 100 3.41 -5.21 -0.45
CA ILE A 100 2.32 -6.11 -0.01
C ILE A 100 0.96 -5.65 -0.53
N VAL A 101 0.51 -4.47 -0.12
CA VAL A 101 -0.82 -3.94 -0.48
C VAL A 101 -0.97 -3.78 -2.01
N PRO A 102 -0.02 -3.18 -2.74
CA PRO A 102 -0.14 -3.07 -4.21
C PRO A 102 -0.18 -4.42 -4.95
N SER A 103 0.50 -5.46 -4.43
CA SER A 103 0.43 -6.79 -5.03
C SER A 103 -0.95 -7.40 -4.82
N MET A 104 -1.57 -7.17 -3.65
CA MET A 104 -2.94 -7.61 -3.39
C MET A 104 -3.97 -6.80 -4.17
N ASP A 105 -3.77 -5.50 -4.35
CA ASP A 105 -4.60 -4.68 -5.25
C ASP A 105 -4.54 -5.22 -6.68
N ALA A 106 -3.35 -5.54 -7.17
CA ALA A 106 -3.15 -6.11 -8.49
C ALA A 106 -3.80 -7.50 -8.61
N LEU A 107 -3.61 -8.39 -7.63
CA LEU A 107 -4.19 -9.73 -7.61
C LEU A 107 -5.72 -9.68 -7.58
N LEU A 108 -6.30 -8.92 -6.66
CA LEU A 108 -7.75 -8.77 -6.49
C LEU A 108 -8.36 -7.83 -7.54
N GLN A 109 -7.56 -7.25 -8.43
CA GLN A 109 -7.99 -6.31 -9.45
C GLN A 109 -8.75 -5.11 -8.85
N VAL A 110 -8.32 -4.63 -7.67
CA VAL A 110 -8.83 -3.42 -7.03
C VAL A 110 -8.25 -2.20 -7.76
N GLY A 111 -9.07 -1.60 -8.63
CA GLY A 111 -8.70 -0.43 -9.39
C GLY A 111 -8.68 0.85 -8.55
N HIS A 112 -7.79 1.77 -8.92
CA HIS A 112 -7.78 3.14 -8.41
C HIS A 112 -8.20 4.10 -9.53
N ALA A 113 -9.13 5.02 -9.26
CA ALA A 113 -9.59 5.95 -10.28
C ALA A 113 -8.42 6.81 -10.82
N ALA A 114 -8.42 7.08 -12.13
CA ALA A 114 -7.39 7.81 -12.84
C ALA A 114 -7.38 9.30 -12.44
N ASP A 115 -6.76 9.60 -11.31
CA ASP A 115 -6.65 10.94 -10.74
C ASP A 115 -5.22 11.20 -10.22
N PRO A 116 -4.94 12.38 -9.63
CA PRO A 116 -3.60 12.71 -9.14
C PRO A 116 -3.01 11.69 -8.14
N LEU A 117 -3.85 10.94 -7.41
CA LEU A 117 -3.38 9.87 -6.53
C LEU A 117 -2.74 8.74 -7.35
N ARG A 118 -3.29 8.40 -8.51
CA ARG A 118 -2.69 7.37 -9.37
C ARG A 118 -1.30 7.75 -9.83
N THR A 119 -1.14 8.99 -10.34
CA THR A 119 0.16 9.52 -10.76
C THR A 119 1.18 9.46 -9.61
N PHE A 120 0.75 9.80 -8.40
CA PHE A 120 1.60 9.73 -7.22
C PHE A 120 1.99 8.29 -6.83
N LEU A 121 1.07 7.33 -6.91
CA LEU A 121 1.39 5.91 -6.66
C LEU A 121 2.39 5.38 -7.68
N ASP A 122 2.27 5.81 -8.94
CA ASP A 122 3.20 5.47 -10.01
C ASP A 122 4.58 6.12 -9.74
N GLU A 123 4.64 7.36 -9.26
CA GLU A 123 5.90 7.97 -8.79
C GLU A 123 6.52 7.22 -7.60
N LEU A 124 5.72 6.70 -6.68
CA LEU A 124 6.23 5.88 -5.58
C LEU A 124 6.65 4.49 -6.05
N HIS A 125 6.22 4.07 -7.25
CA HIS A 125 6.57 2.78 -7.79
C HIS A 125 8.07 2.61 -7.98
N ILE A 126 8.76 3.65 -8.45
CA ILE A 126 10.21 3.63 -8.67
C ILE A 126 11.04 3.49 -7.38
N TYR A 127 10.46 3.74 -6.21
CA TYR A 127 11.15 3.63 -4.92
C TYR A 127 11.18 2.19 -4.37
N ARG A 128 10.54 1.23 -5.06
CA ARG A 128 10.66 -0.20 -4.74
C ARG A 128 11.91 -0.81 -5.38
N PRO A 129 12.50 -1.86 -4.77
CA PRO A 129 13.53 -2.66 -5.43
C PRO A 129 13.08 -3.11 -6.83
N PRO A 130 13.98 -3.15 -7.85
CA PRO A 130 13.63 -3.53 -9.22
C PRO A 130 12.83 -4.84 -9.36
N ALA A 131 13.21 -5.88 -8.62
CA ALA A 131 12.49 -7.16 -8.64
C ALA A 131 11.06 -7.04 -8.07
N HIS A 132 10.85 -6.19 -7.07
CA HIS A 132 9.53 -5.98 -6.47
C HIS A 132 8.61 -5.17 -7.38
N ARG A 133 9.18 -4.22 -8.15
CA ARG A 133 8.45 -3.49 -9.20
C ARG A 133 7.94 -4.44 -10.26
N THR A 134 8.87 -5.21 -10.82
CA THR A 134 8.60 -6.24 -11.83
C THR A 134 7.51 -7.21 -11.35
N PHE A 135 7.62 -7.71 -10.12
CA PHE A 135 6.61 -8.58 -9.54
C PHE A 135 5.20 -7.95 -9.52
N VAL A 136 5.06 -6.72 -9.00
CA VAL A 136 3.74 -6.06 -8.95
C VAL A 136 3.17 -5.82 -10.36
N ASP A 137 4.01 -5.44 -11.31
CA ASP A 137 3.61 -5.20 -12.69
C ASP A 137 3.18 -6.50 -13.38
N GLU A 138 3.93 -7.60 -13.20
CA GLU A 138 3.56 -8.93 -13.69
C GLU A 138 2.21 -9.37 -13.12
N VAL A 139 2.01 -9.24 -11.81
CA VAL A 139 0.72 -9.58 -11.17
C VAL A 139 -0.41 -8.75 -11.76
N ARG A 140 -0.19 -7.45 -11.98
CA ARG A 140 -1.20 -6.54 -12.58
C ARG A 140 -1.55 -6.94 -14.00
N THR A 141 -0.58 -7.39 -14.79
CA THR A 141 -0.82 -7.81 -16.19
C THR A 141 -1.45 -9.19 -16.30
N ARG A 142 -1.17 -10.10 -15.37
CA ARG A 142 -1.57 -11.51 -15.47
C ARG A 142 -2.81 -11.87 -14.65
N SER A 143 -3.11 -11.14 -13.59
CA SER A 143 -4.24 -11.50 -12.73
C SER A 143 -5.57 -11.29 -13.44
N HIS A 144 -6.34 -12.37 -13.51
CA HIS A 144 -7.75 -12.40 -13.91
C HIS A 144 -8.59 -13.12 -12.83
N LEU A 145 -8.10 -13.15 -11.59
CA LEU A 145 -8.69 -13.87 -10.47
C LEU A 145 -10.14 -13.43 -10.20
N ARG A 146 -10.42 -12.13 -10.25
CA ARG A 146 -11.78 -11.61 -10.02
C ARG A 146 -12.73 -12.13 -11.08
N GLU A 147 -12.31 -12.10 -12.35
CA GLU A 147 -13.09 -12.61 -13.47
C GLU A 147 -13.32 -14.12 -13.34
N PHE A 148 -12.30 -14.88 -12.97
CA PHE A 148 -12.39 -16.32 -12.71
C PHE A 148 -13.42 -16.63 -11.62
N VAL A 149 -13.35 -15.94 -10.46
CA VAL A 149 -14.30 -16.12 -9.35
C VAL A 149 -15.73 -15.81 -9.79
N VAL A 150 -15.96 -14.72 -10.53
CA VAL A 150 -17.30 -14.40 -11.08
C VAL A 150 -17.80 -15.50 -12.01
N LYS A 151 -16.97 -15.94 -12.96
CA LYS A 151 -17.34 -16.96 -13.95
C LYS A 151 -17.58 -18.34 -13.34
N SER A 152 -16.92 -18.66 -12.23
CA SER A 152 -17.08 -19.95 -11.55
C SER A 152 -18.50 -20.20 -11.03
N GLY A 153 -19.24 -19.14 -10.70
CA GLY A 153 -20.54 -19.23 -10.03
C GLY A 153 -20.49 -19.84 -8.62
N SER A 154 -19.31 -20.16 -8.08
CA SER A 154 -19.15 -20.80 -6.76
C SER A 154 -19.40 -19.79 -5.64
N PRO A 155 -20.40 -20.02 -4.75
CA PRO A 155 -20.61 -19.18 -3.58
C PRO A 155 -19.41 -19.18 -2.62
N VAL A 156 -18.68 -20.30 -2.54
CA VAL A 156 -17.51 -20.46 -1.68
C VAL A 156 -16.37 -19.59 -2.17
N LEU A 157 -16.01 -19.68 -3.46
CA LEU A 157 -14.97 -18.83 -4.06
C LEU A 157 -15.30 -17.35 -3.93
N LYS A 158 -16.56 -16.98 -4.17
CA LYS A 158 -17.04 -15.61 -4.01
C LYS A 158 -16.80 -15.09 -2.60
N GLU A 159 -17.17 -15.88 -1.59
CA GLU A 159 -17.04 -15.48 -0.19
C GLU A 159 -15.57 -15.40 0.26
N LEU A 160 -14.73 -16.34 -0.20
CA LEU A 160 -13.29 -16.31 0.07
C LEU A 160 -12.63 -15.06 -0.55
N TYR A 161 -12.95 -14.74 -1.80
CA TYR A 161 -12.49 -13.52 -2.47
C TYR A 161 -12.98 -12.25 -1.75
N ASN A 162 -14.27 -12.19 -1.42
CA ASN A 162 -14.85 -11.04 -0.71
C ASN A 162 -14.23 -10.87 0.68
N THR A 163 -13.83 -11.95 1.35
CA THR A 163 -13.11 -11.90 2.62
C THR A 163 -11.73 -11.27 2.49
N CYS A 164 -10.98 -11.58 1.41
CA CYS A 164 -9.73 -10.88 1.10
C CYS A 164 -9.96 -9.37 0.89
N VAL A 165 -10.99 -9.01 0.12
CA VAL A 165 -11.34 -7.60 -0.14
C VAL A 165 -11.72 -6.87 1.15
N ARG A 166 -12.56 -7.47 2.00
CA ARG A 166 -12.93 -6.90 3.32
C ARG A 166 -11.73 -6.76 4.24
N SER A 167 -10.80 -7.72 4.23
CA SER A 167 -9.60 -7.67 5.05
C SER A 167 -8.63 -6.57 4.62
N LEU A 168 -8.51 -6.35 3.31
CA LEU A 168 -7.80 -5.21 2.73
C LEU A 168 -8.47 -3.88 3.11
N ALA A 169 -9.81 -3.80 3.02
CA ALA A 169 -10.56 -2.63 3.44
C ALA A 169 -10.36 -2.33 4.94
N ARG A 170 -10.41 -3.36 5.81
CA ARG A 170 -10.10 -3.24 7.24
C ARG A 170 -8.70 -2.67 7.48
N PHE A 171 -7.69 -3.19 6.78
CA PHE A 171 -6.32 -2.68 6.88
C PHE A 171 -6.26 -1.18 6.51
N ARG A 172 -6.92 -0.79 5.43
CA ARG A 172 -6.97 0.61 4.97
C ARG A 172 -7.72 1.52 5.95
N THR A 173 -8.82 1.05 6.54
CA THR A 173 -9.55 1.76 7.58
C THR A 173 -8.68 2.00 8.80
N ARG A 174 -8.01 0.96 9.32
CA ARG A 174 -7.09 1.09 10.46
C ARG A 174 -5.91 2.01 10.13
N HIS A 175 -5.38 1.94 8.92
CA HIS A 175 -4.31 2.84 8.47
C HIS A 175 -4.77 4.30 8.44
N LEU A 176 -5.99 4.58 7.98
CA LEU A 176 -6.58 5.93 8.01
C LEU A 176 -6.76 6.43 9.45
N GLU A 177 -7.23 5.58 10.37
CA GLU A 177 -7.38 5.90 11.80
C GLU A 177 -6.03 6.24 12.45
N TYR A 178 -4.98 5.51 12.11
CA TYR A 178 -3.63 5.80 12.58
C TYR A 178 -3.07 7.07 11.96
N ALA A 179 -3.25 7.30 10.66
CA ALA A 179 -2.83 8.54 10.04
C ALA A 179 -3.51 9.76 10.69
N ALA A 180 -4.79 9.63 11.06
CA ALA A 180 -5.49 10.67 11.80
C ALA A 180 -4.90 10.91 13.20
N SER A 181 -4.67 9.85 13.98
CA SER A 181 -4.22 9.97 15.38
C SER A 181 -2.73 10.28 15.54
N TYR A 182 -1.87 9.76 14.67
CA TYR A 182 -0.41 9.91 14.72
C TYR A 182 0.11 11.13 13.96
N ILE A 183 -0.71 11.75 13.10
CA ILE A 183 -0.29 12.88 12.26
C ILE A 183 -1.29 14.02 12.35
N ALA A 184 -2.53 13.82 11.88
CA ALA A 184 -3.48 14.93 11.69
C ALA A 184 -3.91 15.60 13.01
N LYS A 185 -3.92 14.85 14.12
CA LYS A 185 -4.27 15.37 15.45
C LYS A 185 -3.06 15.97 16.21
N GLN A 186 -1.86 15.94 15.64
CA GLN A 186 -0.67 16.48 16.29
C GLN A 186 -0.58 17.99 16.06
N HIS A 187 0.20 18.68 16.89
CA HIS A 187 0.43 20.13 16.74
C HIS A 187 1.67 20.40 15.90
N LYS A 188 1.61 21.45 15.07
CA LYS A 188 2.69 21.84 14.17
C LYS A 188 3.74 22.65 14.91
N ASP A 189 4.89 22.03 15.16
CA ASP A 189 5.97 22.66 15.93
C ASP A 189 7.26 22.89 15.12
N SER A 190 7.32 22.52 13.84
CA SER A 190 8.53 22.71 13.00
C SER A 190 8.25 22.84 11.51
N ALA A 191 9.10 23.60 10.82
CA ALA A 191 9.09 23.70 9.36
C ALA A 191 9.54 22.36 8.75
N GLY A 192 8.74 21.80 7.83
CA GLY A 192 9.04 20.52 7.16
C GLY A 192 8.39 19.28 7.78
N ASN A 193 7.72 19.37 8.94
CA ASN A 193 6.98 18.27 9.56
C ASN A 193 5.47 18.60 9.67
N ASP A 194 4.81 18.77 8.52
CA ASP A 194 3.42 19.24 8.45
C ASP A 194 2.39 18.17 8.87
N THR A 195 1.26 18.59 9.43
CA THR A 195 0.13 17.74 9.83
C THR A 195 -0.78 17.37 8.65
N ASP A 196 -0.76 18.16 7.58
CA ASP A 196 -1.68 18.04 6.45
C ASP A 196 -1.07 17.26 5.27
N VAL A 197 0.25 17.10 5.26
CA VAL A 197 1.02 16.47 4.19
C VAL A 197 1.80 15.27 4.74
N GLY A 198 1.74 14.12 4.07
CA GLY A 198 2.47 12.91 4.44
C GLY A 198 3.96 13.04 4.15
N THR A 199 4.78 12.13 4.67
CA THR A 199 6.24 12.08 4.46
C THR A 199 6.64 11.89 2.99
N GLY A 200 5.74 11.36 2.18
CA GLY A 200 5.88 11.28 0.72
C GLY A 200 5.46 12.56 -0.03
N GLY A 201 4.93 13.58 0.65
CA GLY A 201 4.50 14.85 0.04
C GLY A 201 3.03 14.91 -0.39
N THR A 202 2.12 14.12 0.20
CA THR A 202 0.72 14.03 -0.26
C THR A 202 -0.34 14.41 0.77
N PRO A 203 -1.55 14.83 0.32
CA PRO A 203 -2.72 15.01 1.18
C PRO A 203 -3.27 13.65 1.63
N PHE A 204 -2.53 12.99 2.52
CA PHE A 204 -2.67 11.57 2.84
C PHE A 204 -4.06 11.18 3.33
N MET A 205 -4.74 12.03 4.10
CA MET A 205 -6.09 11.74 4.60
C MET A 205 -7.11 11.54 3.46
N LYS A 206 -7.08 12.41 2.44
CA LYS A 206 -7.95 12.30 1.26
C LYS A 206 -7.66 11.00 0.50
N TYR A 207 -6.38 10.68 0.34
CA TYR A 207 -5.94 9.53 -0.43
C TYR A 207 -6.22 8.20 0.27
N LEU A 208 -5.99 8.12 1.57
CA LEU A 208 -6.29 6.94 2.37
C LEU A 208 -7.79 6.66 2.45
N LYS A 209 -8.62 7.70 2.57
CA LYS A 209 -10.09 7.57 2.51
C LYS A 209 -10.52 6.99 1.16
N LYS A 210 -10.00 7.52 0.06
CA LYS A 210 -10.30 7.02 -1.29
C LYS A 210 -9.93 5.55 -1.46
N HIS A 211 -8.72 5.15 -1.07
CA HIS A 211 -8.30 3.73 -1.16
C HIS A 211 -9.22 2.79 -0.39
N ARG A 212 -9.69 3.18 0.80
CA ARG A 212 -10.65 2.40 1.58
C ARG A 212 -11.96 2.22 0.79
N ASP A 213 -12.54 3.33 0.33
CA ASP A 213 -13.82 3.33 -0.37
C ASP A 213 -13.76 2.49 -1.66
N GLU A 214 -12.64 2.55 -2.39
CA GLU A 214 -12.42 1.72 -3.58
C GLU A 214 -12.34 0.22 -3.26
N ALA A 215 -11.75 -0.19 -2.13
CA ALA A 215 -11.75 -1.60 -1.75
C ALA A 215 -13.17 -2.12 -1.49
N GLU A 216 -14.00 -1.36 -0.77
CA GLU A 216 -15.38 -1.74 -0.45
C GLU A 216 -16.25 -1.87 -1.70
N GLN A 217 -16.01 -1.03 -2.72
CA GLN A 217 -16.70 -1.09 -4.01
C GLN A 217 -16.35 -2.31 -4.86
N HIS A 218 -15.27 -3.04 -4.54
CA HIS A 218 -14.82 -4.19 -5.32
C HIS A 218 -15.39 -5.54 -4.85
N LEU A 219 -16.27 -5.52 -3.85
CA LEU A 219 -17.02 -6.71 -3.44
C LEU A 219 -17.87 -7.25 -4.61
N LEU A 220 -17.87 -8.58 -4.75
CA LEU A 220 -18.76 -9.28 -5.68
C LEU A 220 -20.17 -9.39 -5.06
N PRO A 221 -21.23 -9.21 -5.87
CA PRO A 221 -22.62 -9.34 -5.43
C PRO A 221 -23.01 -10.79 -5.12
#